data_AF-A0A7C5UY81-F1
#
_entry.id   AF-A0A7C5UY81-F1
#
_cell.length_a   1.000
_cell.length_b   1.000
_cell.length_c   1.000
_cell.angle_alpha   90.00
_cell.angle_beta   90.00
_cell.angle_gamma   90.00
#
_symmetry.space_group_name_H-M   'P 1'
#
loop_
_entity.id
_entity.type
_entity.pdbx_description
1 polymer ?
#
loop_
_entity_poly.entity_id
_entity_poly.type
_entity_poly.pdbx_seq_one_letter_code
_entity_poly.pdbx_strand_id
1 'polypeptide(L)'
;MIPRHRNPTKATRTAIAPYNFVPLPEKVYCVEEGIEVGGEKVKPWERHDEFIPGANHGWIDMEIRTLTPLFIRGAVTKDNRGRWDSRDTRVSPEPFLTADGKPAIPGSSLRGMVRTLVEILSFAKIQPVNDQKPFFRTVSDDRIGKEYRARVLRGGQKPTGGFLRRQGDSWSIAPCGVVRVSRDVLSSAGMRFSGGPNYTPDWRYQHKDCWVRKSSESDEVEEIKFDNLKRDGWIRGRLVLTGNAPNKTREFVFLDEDPASSRIRIPEEIWERFHDDQITQWQERAFPANKPATGCRRIAGGLCDGELVFFLQDDSQKTEDNPDGLVFLGRAQMFRFPYDLSPAELVPDPIRNAGLDLAEAMFGRVGKDKKAIKGRVFFEDAVASDGGPRRLEEVIVPRVLSSPKVTTFQHYLTQDGTKGKDELTTYLTGDQTTIRGHKLYWHRWDSNQGLAQVKESQQHEQLLEDLSSQNPRDSQHTIIRPVKAGVIFKGRIRFENLTDLELGALLSALQLPEGCAHRLGMGKP
;
A
#
# COMPACT_ATOMS: atom_id res chain seq x y z
N MET A 1 -22.32 13.14 15.62
CA MET A 1 -21.12 14.01 15.61
C MET A 1 -19.94 13.17 15.17
N ILE A 2 -19.08 13.68 14.28
CA ILE A 2 -17.92 12.93 13.77
C ILE A 2 -16.93 12.68 14.92
N PRO A 3 -16.49 11.43 15.17
CA PRO A 3 -15.48 11.14 16.17
C PRO A 3 -14.22 12.00 15.98
N ARG A 4 -13.74 12.62 17.07
CA ARG A 4 -12.51 13.42 17.07
C ARG A 4 -11.39 12.70 17.81
N HIS A 5 -10.18 12.74 17.25
CA HIS A 5 -9.01 12.16 17.89
C HIS A 5 -8.67 12.92 19.18
N ARG A 6 -8.48 12.21 20.28
CA ARG A 6 -7.98 12.71 21.56
C ARG A 6 -6.62 12.10 21.85
N ASN A 7 -5.60 12.94 22.01
CA ASN A 7 -4.26 12.45 22.34
C ASN A 7 -4.26 11.76 23.71
N PRO A 8 -3.44 10.72 23.91
CA PRO A 8 -3.25 10.11 25.22
C PRO A 8 -2.63 11.10 26.20
N THR A 9 -3.05 11.04 27.47
CA THR A 9 -2.50 11.88 28.54
C THR A 9 -1.25 11.28 29.18
N LYS A 10 -1.05 9.96 29.07
CA LYS A 10 0.12 9.25 29.60
C LYS A 10 1.22 9.18 28.55
N ALA A 11 2.41 9.69 28.88
CA ALA A 11 3.58 9.70 27.98
C ALA A 11 3.95 8.29 27.46
N THR A 12 3.80 7.25 28.29
CA THR A 12 4.06 5.85 27.92
C THR A 12 3.11 5.31 26.84
N ARG A 13 2.03 6.02 26.54
CA ARG A 13 1.04 5.68 25.52
C ARG A 13 1.09 6.61 24.31
N THR A 14 1.96 7.62 24.34
CA THR A 14 2.12 8.56 23.25
C THR A 14 2.94 7.92 22.14
N ALA A 15 2.29 7.66 21.01
CA ALA A 15 2.99 7.26 19.80
C ALA A 15 3.53 8.50 19.09
N ILE A 16 4.79 8.46 18.67
CA ILE A 16 5.46 9.56 17.97
C ILE A 16 5.50 9.23 16.47
N ALA A 17 5.01 10.15 15.65
CA ALA A 17 5.09 10.07 14.19
C ALA A 17 5.64 11.38 13.62
N PRO A 18 6.36 11.35 12.48
CA PRO A 18 6.86 12.57 11.82
C PRO A 18 5.74 13.34 11.07
N TYR A 19 4.47 13.01 11.33
CA TYR A 19 3.31 13.57 10.67
C TYR A 19 2.14 13.72 11.64
N ASN A 20 1.19 14.57 11.27
CA ASN A 20 -0.11 14.67 11.91
C ASN A 20 -1.20 14.82 10.85
N PHE A 21 -2.44 15.02 11.27
CA PHE A 21 -3.60 15.11 10.39
C PHE A 21 -4.36 16.40 10.61
N VAL A 22 -4.81 17.02 9.52
CA VAL A 22 -5.93 17.96 9.58
C VAL A 22 -7.22 17.14 9.55
N PRO A 23 -8.12 17.28 10.54
CA PRO A 23 -9.33 16.47 10.63
C PRO A 23 -10.26 16.66 9.43
N LEU A 24 -11.14 15.68 9.22
CA LEU A 24 -12.21 15.80 8.24
C LEU A 24 -13.12 17.00 8.58
N PRO A 25 -13.66 17.70 7.57
CA PRO A 25 -14.62 18.77 7.80
C PRO A 25 -15.93 18.20 8.38
N GLU A 26 -16.66 18.98 9.17
CA GLU A 26 -17.99 18.54 9.67
C GLU A 26 -19.04 18.49 8.55
N LYS A 27 -18.87 19.36 7.55
CA LYS A 27 -19.71 19.46 6.36
C LYS A 27 -18.84 19.89 5.19
N VAL A 28 -19.09 19.32 4.03
CA VAL A 28 -18.44 19.73 2.79
C VAL A 28 -19.08 20.99 2.25
N TYR A 29 -18.25 21.96 1.84
CA TYR A 29 -18.74 23.13 1.11
C TYR A 29 -19.00 22.76 -0.36
N CYS A 30 -20.25 22.44 -0.67
CA CYS A 30 -20.67 22.04 -2.01
C CYS A 30 -21.02 23.27 -2.87
N VAL A 31 -20.58 23.23 -4.13
CA VAL A 31 -20.81 24.28 -5.12
C VAL A 31 -21.67 23.82 -6.31
N GLU A 32 -22.24 22.62 -6.26
CA GLU A 32 -23.01 22.01 -7.38
C GLU A 32 -24.14 22.89 -7.94
N GLU A 33 -24.76 23.72 -7.09
CA GLU A 33 -25.82 24.67 -7.46
C GLU A 33 -25.30 26.01 -8.02
N GLY A 34 -24.00 26.14 -8.22
CA GLY A 34 -23.34 27.36 -8.66
C GLY A 34 -22.80 28.23 -7.52
N ILE A 35 -21.89 29.13 -7.89
CA ILE A 35 -21.28 30.14 -7.02
C ILE A 35 -21.81 31.51 -7.45
N GLU A 36 -22.10 32.38 -6.49
CA GLU A 36 -22.58 33.72 -6.76
C GLU A 36 -21.47 34.60 -7.36
N VAL A 37 -21.78 35.22 -8.52
CA VAL A 37 -20.93 36.18 -9.22
C VAL A 37 -21.84 37.30 -9.72
N GLY A 38 -21.64 38.52 -9.24
CA GLY A 38 -22.43 39.68 -9.68
C GLY A 38 -23.94 39.57 -9.42
N GLY A 39 -24.35 38.81 -8.39
CA GLY A 39 -25.75 38.56 -8.05
C GLY A 39 -26.42 37.40 -8.79
N GLU A 40 -25.69 36.72 -9.68
CA GLU A 40 -26.16 35.52 -10.38
C GLU A 40 -25.40 34.28 -9.95
N LYS A 41 -26.07 33.13 -9.86
CA LYS A 41 -25.40 31.85 -9.64
C LYS A 41 -24.87 31.32 -10.96
N VAL A 42 -23.56 31.19 -11.05
CA VAL A 42 -22.87 30.64 -12.22
C VAL A 42 -22.20 29.31 -11.89
N LYS A 43 -22.02 28.45 -12.89
CA LYS A 43 -21.29 27.18 -12.79
C LYS A 43 -20.05 27.21 -13.69
N PRO A 44 -18.94 27.85 -13.27
CA PRO A 44 -17.78 28.03 -14.15
C PRO A 44 -17.16 26.73 -14.68
N TRP A 45 -17.30 25.63 -13.95
CA TRP A 45 -16.85 24.29 -14.34
C TRP A 45 -17.70 23.63 -15.44
N GLU A 46 -18.78 24.28 -15.90
CA GLU A 46 -19.60 23.84 -17.04
C GLU A 46 -19.42 24.73 -18.27
N ARG A 47 -18.70 25.85 -18.15
CA ARG A 47 -18.55 26.90 -19.19
C ARG A 47 -17.07 27.09 -19.52
N HIS A 48 -16.55 26.23 -20.40
CA HIS A 48 -15.14 26.19 -20.78
C HIS A 48 -14.84 26.86 -22.13
N ASP A 49 -15.88 27.31 -22.83
CA ASP A 49 -15.87 27.89 -24.16
C ASP A 49 -16.04 29.42 -24.16
N GLU A 50 -16.20 30.02 -22.98
CA GLU A 50 -16.38 31.46 -22.82
C GLU A 50 -15.79 32.01 -21.52
N PHE A 51 -15.54 33.32 -21.47
CA PHE A 51 -15.19 34.03 -20.24
C PHE A 51 -16.46 34.53 -19.54
N ILE A 52 -16.59 34.21 -18.26
CA ILE A 52 -17.77 34.58 -17.47
C ILE A 52 -17.61 36.03 -16.98
N PRO A 53 -18.56 36.94 -17.30
CA PRO A 53 -18.55 38.29 -16.76
C PRO A 53 -18.50 38.29 -15.23
N GLY A 54 -17.60 39.10 -14.65
CA GLY A 54 -17.39 39.16 -13.20
C GLY A 54 -16.52 38.05 -12.61
N ALA A 55 -16.09 37.05 -13.39
CA ALA A 55 -15.10 36.07 -12.97
C ALA A 55 -13.67 36.48 -13.37
N ASN A 56 -12.69 35.96 -12.65
CA ASN A 56 -11.27 36.27 -12.83
C ASN A 56 -10.60 35.25 -13.76
N HIS A 57 -9.78 35.73 -14.69
CA HIS A 57 -8.92 34.91 -15.54
C HIS A 57 -7.57 35.61 -15.70
N GLY A 58 -6.50 34.83 -15.83
CA GLY A 58 -5.15 35.40 -15.91
C GLY A 58 -4.07 34.44 -15.46
N TRP A 59 -3.01 34.99 -14.90
CA TRP A 59 -1.89 34.21 -14.40
C TRP A 59 -1.25 34.82 -13.15
N ILE A 60 -0.54 33.97 -12.40
CA ILE A 60 0.29 34.31 -11.25
C ILE A 60 1.72 33.88 -11.58
N ASP A 61 2.65 34.84 -11.62
CA ASP A 61 4.07 34.55 -11.70
C ASP A 61 4.60 34.19 -10.31
N MET A 62 5.35 33.09 -10.22
CA MET A 62 5.88 32.57 -8.96
C MET A 62 7.40 32.56 -8.97
N GLU A 63 7.97 32.94 -7.82
CA GLU A 63 9.37 32.70 -7.50
C GLU A 63 9.46 31.81 -6.26
N ILE A 64 10.09 30.64 -6.39
CA ILE A 64 10.21 29.64 -5.33
C ILE A 64 11.67 29.49 -4.96
N ARG A 65 12.01 29.80 -3.71
CA ARG A 65 13.34 29.58 -3.15
C ARG A 65 13.36 28.30 -2.31
N THR A 66 14.32 27.42 -2.60
CA THR A 66 14.59 26.26 -1.74
C THR A 66 15.21 26.71 -0.43
N LEU A 67 14.50 26.53 0.70
CA LEU A 67 15.06 26.84 2.03
C LEU A 67 15.94 25.71 2.57
N THR A 68 15.67 24.48 2.12
CA THR A 68 16.43 23.26 2.40
C THR A 68 16.63 22.48 1.09
N PRO A 69 17.56 21.51 1.03
CA PRO A 69 17.77 20.72 -0.17
C PRO A 69 16.48 20.05 -0.66
N LEU A 70 16.21 20.16 -1.96
CA LEU A 70 14.98 19.68 -2.58
C LEU A 70 15.26 18.47 -3.46
N PHE A 71 14.48 17.40 -3.29
CA PHE A 71 14.54 16.26 -4.19
C PHE A 71 13.14 15.87 -4.69
N ILE A 72 12.95 15.97 -6.00
CA ILE A 72 11.84 15.39 -6.75
C ILE A 72 12.51 14.53 -7.81
N ARG A 73 12.23 13.23 -7.85
CA ARG A 73 12.91 12.31 -8.76
C ARG A 73 12.57 12.63 -10.22
N GLY A 74 13.56 12.49 -11.09
CA GLY A 74 13.37 12.63 -12.54
C GLY A 74 12.41 11.59 -13.12
N ALA A 75 11.79 11.95 -14.23
CA ALA A 75 10.99 11.01 -15.01
C ALA A 75 11.90 9.92 -15.61
N VAL A 76 11.35 8.74 -15.83
CA VAL A 76 12.02 7.70 -16.61
C VAL A 76 12.19 8.24 -18.04
N THR A 77 13.42 8.42 -18.48
CA THR A 77 13.75 8.93 -19.82
C THR A 77 14.18 7.80 -20.74
N LYS A 78 14.20 8.09 -22.05
CA LYS A 78 14.81 7.20 -23.04
C LYS A 78 16.31 7.45 -23.11
N ASP A 79 17.10 6.38 -23.26
CA ASP A 79 18.51 6.48 -23.60
C ASP A 79 18.69 7.10 -25.01
N ASN A 80 19.94 7.43 -25.36
CA ASN A 80 20.28 7.97 -26.69
C ASN A 80 19.93 7.02 -27.85
N ARG A 81 19.52 5.77 -27.57
CA ARG A 81 19.08 4.76 -28.54
C ARG A 81 17.55 4.58 -28.53
N GLY A 82 16.81 5.45 -27.83
CA GLY A 82 15.35 5.45 -27.79
C GLY A 82 14.73 4.40 -26.86
N ARG A 83 15.53 3.70 -26.04
CA ARG A 83 15.04 2.68 -25.10
C ARG A 83 14.74 3.30 -23.76
N TRP A 84 13.58 2.97 -23.17
CA TRP A 84 13.24 3.41 -21.83
C TRP A 84 14.26 2.89 -20.81
N ASP A 85 14.66 3.74 -19.88
CA ASP A 85 15.42 3.30 -18.72
C ASP A 85 14.58 2.29 -17.94
N SER A 86 15.08 1.05 -17.86
CA SER A 86 14.40 -0.08 -17.23
C SER A 86 14.92 -0.34 -15.82
N ARG A 87 15.85 0.49 -15.32
CA ARG A 87 16.32 0.42 -13.94
C ARG A 87 15.17 0.67 -12.98
N ASP A 88 15.26 0.06 -11.81
CA ASP A 88 14.41 0.42 -10.68
C ASP A 88 14.59 1.92 -10.41
N THR A 89 13.50 2.70 -10.45
CA THR A 89 13.54 4.16 -10.20
C THR A 89 14.23 4.52 -8.88
N ARG A 90 14.27 3.60 -7.91
CA ARG A 90 14.98 3.72 -6.64
C ARG A 90 16.49 3.95 -6.81
N VAL A 91 17.08 3.49 -7.92
CA VAL A 91 18.51 3.66 -8.24
C VAL A 91 18.77 4.76 -9.29
N SER A 92 17.78 5.60 -9.58
CA SER A 92 17.94 6.78 -10.45
C SER A 92 18.11 8.04 -9.60
N PRO A 93 19.34 8.48 -9.28
CA PRO A 93 19.57 9.57 -8.33
C PRO A 93 19.20 10.94 -8.89
N GLU A 94 18.97 11.07 -10.20
CA GLU A 94 18.73 12.34 -10.85
C GLU A 94 17.42 12.99 -10.36
N PRO A 95 17.45 14.29 -10.01
CA PRO A 95 16.22 15.02 -9.76
C PRO A 95 15.47 15.27 -11.09
N PHE A 96 14.30 15.86 -11.01
CA PHE A 96 13.57 16.31 -12.19
C PHE A 96 14.34 17.45 -12.87
N LEU A 97 14.74 17.20 -14.13
CA LEU A 97 15.50 18.12 -14.95
C LEU A 97 14.70 18.42 -16.23
N THR A 98 14.86 19.63 -16.75
CA THR A 98 14.47 19.98 -18.10
C THR A 98 15.35 19.26 -19.13
N ALA A 99 14.96 19.30 -20.40
CA ALA A 99 15.73 18.68 -21.49
C ALA A 99 17.16 19.24 -21.63
N ASP A 100 17.37 20.52 -21.28
CA ASP A 100 18.69 21.17 -21.23
C ASP A 100 19.43 20.94 -19.89
N GLY A 101 18.92 20.06 -19.02
CA GLY A 101 19.60 19.62 -17.80
C GLY A 101 19.47 20.57 -16.61
N LYS A 102 18.56 21.55 -16.66
CA LYS A 102 18.31 22.45 -15.53
C LYS A 102 17.36 21.80 -14.52
N PRO A 103 17.61 21.90 -13.21
CA PRO A 103 16.64 21.48 -12.22
C PRO A 103 15.29 22.17 -12.42
N ALA A 104 14.22 21.40 -12.29
CA ALA A 104 12.86 21.90 -12.35
C ALA A 104 11.96 21.23 -11.31
N ILE A 105 10.88 21.91 -10.96
CA ILE A 105 9.80 21.39 -10.15
C ILE A 105 8.62 21.12 -11.09
N PRO A 106 8.15 19.87 -11.21
CA PRO A 106 7.02 19.55 -12.06
C PRO A 106 5.77 20.35 -11.65
N GLY A 107 5.06 20.92 -12.63
CA GLY A 107 3.79 21.59 -12.41
C GLY A 107 2.75 20.67 -11.76
N SER A 108 2.82 19.36 -12.02
CA SER A 108 2.00 18.36 -11.34
C SER A 108 2.29 18.24 -9.83
N SER A 109 3.54 18.42 -9.40
CA SER A 109 3.92 18.41 -7.98
C SER A 109 3.41 19.67 -7.27
N LEU A 110 3.54 20.84 -7.92
CA LEU A 110 3.00 22.10 -7.41
C LEU A 110 1.47 22.05 -7.33
N ARG A 111 0.82 21.59 -8.41
CA ARG A 111 -0.64 21.42 -8.46
C ARG A 111 -1.13 20.50 -7.35
N GLY A 112 -0.48 19.36 -7.13
CA GLY A 112 -0.86 18.43 -6.06
C GLY A 112 -0.74 19.04 -4.67
N MET A 113 0.38 19.71 -4.39
CA MET A 113 0.61 20.41 -3.12
C MET A 113 -0.46 21.49 -2.86
N VAL A 114 -0.68 22.39 -3.83
CA VAL A 114 -1.62 23.49 -3.68
C VAL A 114 -3.07 22.98 -3.63
N ARG A 115 -3.42 21.96 -4.44
CA ARG A 115 -4.75 21.32 -4.39
C ARG A 115 -5.05 20.79 -2.99
N THR A 116 -4.13 20.06 -2.36
CA THR A 116 -4.33 19.54 -1.00
C THR A 116 -4.57 20.66 0.03
N LEU A 117 -3.89 21.80 -0.11
CA LEU A 117 -4.13 22.95 0.76
C LEU A 117 -5.50 23.58 0.50
N VAL A 118 -5.91 23.74 -0.77
CA VAL A 118 -7.26 24.22 -1.11
C VAL A 118 -8.33 23.26 -0.58
N GLU A 119 -8.15 21.95 -0.72
CA GLU A 119 -9.07 20.95 -0.17
C GLU A 119 -9.30 21.15 1.34
N ILE A 120 -8.22 21.40 2.08
CA ILE A 120 -8.28 21.66 3.52
C ILE A 120 -8.97 23.01 3.82
N LEU A 121 -8.54 24.08 3.16
CA LEU A 121 -9.03 25.44 3.41
C LEU A 121 -10.51 25.62 3.04
N SER A 122 -10.97 24.90 2.01
CA SER A 122 -12.33 25.01 1.49
C SER A 122 -13.28 23.93 2.02
N PHE A 123 -12.87 23.15 3.03
CA PHE A 123 -13.68 22.03 3.57
C PHE A 123 -14.12 21.05 2.46
N ALA A 124 -13.24 20.75 1.51
CA ALA A 124 -13.53 19.82 0.42
C ALA A 124 -13.58 18.36 0.90
N LYS A 125 -13.97 17.46 0.01
CA LYS A 125 -13.85 16.02 0.26
C LYS A 125 -12.38 15.63 0.34
N ILE A 126 -12.05 14.73 1.26
CA ILE A 126 -10.75 14.06 1.24
C ILE A 126 -10.71 13.02 0.13
N GLN A 127 -9.79 13.14 -0.80
CA GLN A 127 -9.62 12.18 -1.90
C GLN A 127 -8.16 12.11 -2.38
N PRO A 128 -7.73 10.97 -2.94
CA PRO A 128 -8.40 9.67 -2.91
C PRO A 128 -8.31 9.03 -1.51
N VAL A 129 -9.29 8.20 -1.17
CA VAL A 129 -9.26 7.33 0.02
C VAL A 129 -9.31 5.89 -0.45
N ASN A 130 -8.46 5.04 0.13
CA ASN A 130 -8.36 3.63 -0.26
C ASN A 130 -9.66 2.87 0.08
N ASP A 131 -10.22 2.18 -0.91
CA ASP A 131 -11.38 1.30 -0.81
C ASP A 131 -11.00 -0.13 -0.40
N GLN A 132 -9.72 -0.47 -0.47
CA GLN A 132 -9.23 -1.79 -0.08
C GLN A 132 -9.20 -1.99 1.44
N LYS A 133 -9.73 -3.13 1.88
CA LYS A 133 -9.75 -3.52 3.30
C LYS A 133 -8.34 -3.90 3.75
N PRO A 134 -7.82 -3.31 4.83
CA PRO A 134 -6.48 -3.65 5.27
C PRO A 134 -6.41 -5.08 5.81
N PHE A 135 -5.29 -5.76 5.60
CA PHE A 135 -5.11 -7.14 6.06
C PHE A 135 -4.31 -7.22 7.35
N PHE A 136 -4.80 -7.98 8.33
CA PHE A 136 -4.15 -8.21 9.61
C PHE A 136 -3.95 -9.69 9.92
N ARG A 137 -2.93 -9.94 10.76
CA ARG A 137 -2.63 -11.23 11.36
C ARG A 137 -1.91 -10.96 12.67
N THR A 138 -2.49 -11.40 13.78
CA THR A 138 -1.87 -11.26 15.10
C THR A 138 -2.23 -12.44 15.99
N VAL A 139 -1.28 -12.88 16.80
CA VAL A 139 -1.46 -13.93 17.80
C VAL A 139 -1.42 -13.37 19.22
N SER A 140 -1.53 -12.05 19.38
CA SER A 140 -1.56 -11.38 20.67
C SER A 140 -2.78 -11.79 21.51
N ASP A 141 -2.72 -11.58 22.82
CA ASP A 141 -3.85 -11.89 23.71
C ASP A 141 -4.86 -10.74 23.85
N ASP A 142 -4.65 -9.65 23.11
CA ASP A 142 -5.52 -8.48 23.06
C ASP A 142 -6.82 -8.74 22.26
N ARG A 143 -7.68 -7.72 22.21
CA ARG A 143 -8.96 -7.74 21.47
C ARG A 143 -8.80 -8.15 20.00
N ILE A 144 -7.75 -7.68 19.32
CA ILE A 144 -7.51 -7.94 17.90
C ILE A 144 -7.03 -9.37 17.69
N GLY A 145 -6.22 -9.89 18.61
CA GLY A 145 -5.84 -11.30 18.61
C GLY A 145 -6.99 -12.25 18.89
N LYS A 146 -7.94 -11.87 19.76
CA LYS A 146 -9.19 -12.62 19.97
C LYS A 146 -10.03 -12.67 18.69
N GLU A 147 -10.21 -11.52 18.04
CA GLU A 147 -10.93 -11.41 16.78
C GLU A 147 -10.26 -12.21 15.65
N TYR A 148 -8.93 -12.12 15.53
CA TYR A 148 -8.17 -12.92 14.58
C TYR A 148 -8.34 -14.42 14.83
N ARG A 149 -8.25 -14.87 16.10
CA ARG A 149 -8.45 -16.29 16.46
C ARG A 149 -9.85 -16.77 16.12
N ALA A 150 -10.88 -15.95 16.34
CA ALA A 150 -12.24 -16.30 15.95
C ALA A 150 -12.39 -16.52 14.43
N ARG A 151 -11.67 -15.73 13.60
CA ARG A 151 -11.63 -15.91 12.14
C ARG A 151 -10.83 -17.13 11.69
N VAL A 152 -9.69 -17.41 12.32
CA VAL A 152 -8.87 -18.61 11.98
C VAL A 152 -9.55 -19.89 12.47
N LEU A 153 -10.12 -19.87 13.68
CA LEU A 153 -10.80 -21.00 14.32
C LEU A 153 -12.31 -20.92 14.09
N ARG A 154 -12.71 -20.74 12.83
CA ARG A 154 -14.10 -20.51 12.46
C ARG A 154 -14.93 -21.74 12.84
N GLY A 155 -15.97 -21.55 13.66
CA GLY A 155 -16.75 -22.65 14.23
C GLY A 155 -15.95 -23.62 15.11
N GLY A 156 -14.82 -23.18 15.67
CA GLY A 156 -13.90 -24.03 16.43
C GLY A 156 -12.99 -24.92 15.57
N GLN A 157 -13.12 -24.86 14.24
CA GLN A 157 -12.35 -25.68 13.31
C GLN A 157 -11.14 -24.91 12.77
N LYS A 158 -10.01 -25.61 12.63
CA LYS A 158 -8.79 -25.06 12.00
C LYS A 158 -8.91 -25.13 10.47
N PRO A 159 -8.13 -24.33 9.73
CA PRO A 159 -8.08 -24.45 8.28
C PRO A 159 -7.65 -25.86 7.82
N THR A 160 -8.42 -26.42 6.90
CA THR A 160 -8.20 -27.74 6.28
C THR A 160 -7.36 -27.60 5.02
N GLY A 161 -6.64 -28.63 4.62
CA GLY A 161 -5.86 -28.64 3.37
C GLY A 161 -6.64 -29.23 2.20
N GLY A 162 -6.29 -28.81 0.99
CA GLY A 162 -6.77 -29.42 -0.24
C GLY A 162 -5.97 -29.01 -1.46
N PHE A 163 -6.34 -29.60 -2.59
CA PHE A 163 -5.71 -29.39 -3.89
C PHE A 163 -6.61 -28.53 -4.78
N LEU A 164 -6.04 -27.49 -5.38
CA LEU A 164 -6.74 -26.74 -6.40
C LEU A 164 -6.92 -27.59 -7.66
N ARG A 165 -8.14 -27.58 -8.18
CA ARG A 165 -8.55 -28.26 -9.40
C ARG A 165 -9.24 -27.28 -10.32
N ARG A 166 -8.69 -27.12 -11.53
CA ARG A 166 -9.30 -26.36 -12.61
C ARG A 166 -10.15 -27.27 -13.49
N GLN A 167 -11.36 -26.83 -13.79
CA GLN A 167 -12.25 -27.46 -14.78
C GLN A 167 -12.81 -26.37 -15.70
N GLY A 168 -12.29 -26.29 -16.94
CA GLY A 168 -12.57 -25.15 -17.81
C GLY A 168 -12.11 -23.84 -17.16
N ASP A 169 -13.03 -22.92 -16.94
CA ASP A 169 -12.77 -21.65 -16.26
C ASP A 169 -13.16 -21.65 -14.77
N SER A 170 -13.71 -22.76 -14.28
CA SER A 170 -14.09 -22.92 -12.88
C SER A 170 -12.96 -23.51 -12.05
N TRP A 171 -12.89 -23.08 -10.79
CA TRP A 171 -11.93 -23.57 -9.81
C TRP A 171 -12.64 -24.24 -8.63
N SER A 172 -12.03 -25.31 -8.14
CA SER A 172 -12.50 -26.04 -6.97
C SER A 172 -11.34 -26.49 -6.10
N ILE A 173 -11.63 -26.85 -4.85
CA ILE A 173 -10.68 -27.47 -3.92
C ILE A 173 -11.12 -28.92 -3.74
N ALA A 174 -10.20 -29.87 -3.93
CA ALA A 174 -10.34 -31.26 -3.49
C ALA A 174 -9.73 -31.39 -2.10
N PRO A 175 -10.54 -31.53 -1.02
CA PRO A 175 -10.03 -31.68 0.34
C PRO A 175 -9.08 -32.86 0.51
N CYS A 176 -8.13 -32.74 1.42
CA CYS A 176 -7.21 -33.82 1.76
C CYS A 176 -6.80 -33.80 3.23
N GLY A 177 -6.31 -34.93 3.72
CA GLY A 177 -5.65 -35.00 5.03
C GLY A 177 -4.35 -34.18 5.02
N VAL A 178 -4.05 -33.51 6.13
CA VAL A 178 -2.77 -32.80 6.32
C VAL A 178 -2.11 -33.27 7.61
N VAL A 179 -0.85 -33.66 7.51
CA VAL A 179 -0.02 -34.05 8.66
C VAL A 179 1.15 -33.10 8.82
N ARG A 180 1.74 -33.06 10.03
CA ARG A 180 2.88 -32.18 10.33
C ARG A 180 4.17 -32.98 10.35
N VAL A 181 5.23 -32.42 9.79
CA VAL A 181 6.57 -33.02 9.80
C VAL A 181 7.56 -32.06 10.45
N SER A 182 8.37 -32.54 11.39
CA SER A 182 9.37 -31.71 12.05
C SER A 182 10.52 -31.38 11.08
N ARG A 183 11.12 -30.21 11.26
CA ARG A 183 12.31 -29.82 10.49
C ARG A 183 13.51 -30.72 10.75
N ASP A 184 13.56 -31.39 11.90
CA ASP A 184 14.61 -32.36 12.23
C ASP A 184 14.47 -33.63 11.39
N VAL A 185 13.23 -34.12 11.21
CA VAL A 185 12.92 -35.23 10.30
C VAL A 185 13.27 -34.85 8.86
N LEU A 186 12.92 -33.63 8.42
CA LEU A 186 13.28 -33.14 7.09
C LEU A 186 14.79 -32.97 6.90
N SER A 187 15.50 -32.51 7.94
CA SER A 187 16.95 -32.35 7.91
C SER A 187 17.66 -33.71 7.84
N SER A 188 17.15 -34.71 8.55
CA SER A 188 17.60 -36.11 8.44
C SER A 188 17.36 -36.69 7.05
N ALA A 189 16.35 -36.20 6.32
CA ALA A 189 16.10 -36.52 4.92
C ALA A 189 16.92 -35.67 3.92
N GLY A 190 17.90 -34.90 4.41
CA GLY A 190 18.86 -34.14 3.59
C GLY A 190 18.46 -32.70 3.27
N MET A 191 17.34 -32.20 3.80
CA MET A 191 16.95 -30.80 3.62
C MET A 191 17.80 -29.86 4.49
N ARG A 192 18.04 -28.65 4.00
CA ARG A 192 18.69 -27.59 4.79
C ARG A 192 17.77 -26.37 4.85
N PHE A 193 17.60 -25.84 6.06
CA PHE A 193 16.82 -24.63 6.28
C PHE A 193 17.78 -23.46 6.51
N SER A 194 17.62 -22.37 5.77
CA SER A 194 18.38 -21.14 6.06
C SER A 194 17.71 -20.36 7.19
N GLY A 195 18.52 -19.85 8.11
CA GLY A 195 18.08 -18.84 9.07
C GLY A 195 17.72 -17.52 8.38
N GLY A 196 16.69 -16.84 8.84
CA GLY A 196 16.33 -15.50 8.38
C GLY A 196 14.84 -15.33 8.03
N PRO A 197 14.30 -14.09 8.14
CA PRO A 197 12.87 -13.81 7.96
C PRO A 197 12.40 -13.94 6.50
N ASN A 198 13.32 -13.94 5.53
CA ASN A 198 13.02 -13.95 4.10
C ASN A 198 13.30 -15.30 3.42
N TYR A 199 13.46 -16.39 4.18
CA TYR A 199 13.60 -17.73 3.60
C TYR A 199 12.42 -18.04 2.68
N THR A 200 12.72 -18.35 1.42
CA THR A 200 11.76 -18.86 0.44
C THR A 200 11.89 -20.38 0.34
N PRO A 201 10.78 -21.10 0.03
CA PRO A 201 10.81 -22.55 -0.14
C PRO A 201 11.85 -23.02 -1.16
N ASP A 202 12.59 -24.07 -0.82
CA ASP A 202 13.46 -24.77 -1.76
C ASP A 202 12.60 -25.62 -2.73
N TRP A 203 12.52 -25.19 -3.99
CA TRP A 203 11.75 -25.89 -5.03
C TRP A 203 12.26 -27.28 -5.42
N ARG A 204 13.41 -27.71 -4.89
CA ARG A 204 13.83 -29.12 -4.97
C ARG A 204 12.96 -30.04 -4.09
N TYR A 205 12.30 -29.47 -3.08
CA TYR A 205 11.47 -30.19 -2.10
C TYR A 205 10.03 -29.64 -2.01
N GLN A 206 9.81 -28.36 -2.34
CA GLN A 206 8.46 -27.78 -2.38
C GLN A 206 7.57 -28.54 -3.36
N HIS A 207 6.42 -29.01 -2.87
CA HIS A 207 5.45 -29.83 -3.59
C HIS A 207 6.00 -31.17 -4.10
N LYS A 208 7.15 -31.62 -3.58
CA LYS A 208 7.70 -32.91 -3.96
C LYS A 208 6.86 -34.03 -3.37
N ASP A 209 6.57 -35.04 -4.19
CA ASP A 209 5.97 -36.29 -3.76
C ASP A 209 6.82 -36.97 -2.69
N CYS A 210 6.16 -37.50 -1.67
CA CYS A 210 6.79 -38.18 -0.56
C CYS A 210 5.89 -39.28 0.00
N TRP A 211 6.53 -40.22 0.67
CA TRP A 211 5.89 -41.20 1.53
C TRP A 211 6.16 -40.82 2.97
N VAL A 212 5.13 -40.85 3.81
CA VAL A 212 5.24 -40.56 5.25
C VAL A 212 4.74 -41.73 6.10
N ARG A 213 5.43 -41.98 7.20
CA ARG A 213 4.97 -42.86 8.29
C ARG A 213 4.51 -41.98 9.45
N LYS A 214 3.23 -42.07 9.79
CA LYS A 214 2.64 -41.33 10.92
C LYS A 214 2.98 -42.02 12.24
N SER A 215 3.04 -41.22 13.29
CA SER A 215 2.97 -41.74 14.65
C SER A 215 1.61 -42.38 14.92
N SER A 216 1.57 -43.44 15.72
CA SER A 216 0.34 -44.06 16.20
C SER A 216 -0.44 -43.17 17.18
N GLU A 217 0.22 -42.18 17.80
CA GLU A 217 -0.33 -41.38 18.90
C GLU A 217 -0.63 -39.92 18.49
N SER A 218 -0.25 -39.50 17.28
CA SER A 218 -0.44 -38.11 16.82
C SER A 218 -0.47 -37.95 15.29
N ASP A 219 -0.87 -36.77 14.81
CA ASP A 219 -0.78 -36.38 13.39
C ASP A 219 0.64 -35.96 12.96
N GLU A 220 1.66 -36.44 13.66
CA GLU A 220 3.06 -36.16 13.35
C GLU A 220 3.68 -37.26 12.49
N VAL A 221 4.53 -36.83 11.57
CA VAL A 221 5.33 -37.70 10.72
C VAL A 221 6.60 -38.08 11.46
N GLU A 222 6.80 -39.38 11.70
CA GLU A 222 8.03 -39.94 12.28
C GLU A 222 9.13 -40.05 11.22
N GLU A 223 8.74 -40.46 10.01
CA GLU A 223 9.68 -40.65 8.90
C GLU A 223 9.11 -40.17 7.58
N ILE A 224 9.98 -39.64 6.73
CA ILE A 224 9.66 -39.16 5.38
C ILE A 224 10.68 -39.69 4.37
N LYS A 225 10.21 -40.13 3.19
CA LYS A 225 11.03 -40.57 2.06
C LYS A 225 10.54 -39.90 0.76
N PHE A 226 11.48 -39.53 -0.11
CA PHE A 226 11.21 -38.81 -1.36
C PHE A 226 11.45 -39.66 -2.63
N ASP A 227 11.45 -40.98 -2.49
CA ASP A 227 11.57 -41.91 -3.61
C ASP A 227 10.21 -42.46 -4.05
N ASN A 228 10.21 -43.19 -5.16
CA ASN A 228 9.00 -43.70 -5.80
C ASN A 228 8.61 -45.11 -5.32
N LEU A 229 9.21 -45.62 -4.25
CA LEU A 229 8.95 -46.98 -3.77
C LEU A 229 7.69 -47.00 -2.91
N LYS A 230 6.67 -47.75 -3.35
CA LYS A 230 5.49 -48.05 -2.54
C LYS A 230 5.92 -48.88 -1.34
N ARG A 231 5.43 -48.52 -0.15
CA ARG A 231 5.75 -49.18 1.11
C ARG A 231 4.48 -49.47 1.89
N ASP A 232 4.44 -50.64 2.51
CA ASP A 232 3.31 -51.00 3.37
C ASP A 232 3.35 -50.17 4.66
N GLY A 233 2.19 -49.64 5.05
CA GLY A 233 2.05 -48.77 6.22
C GLY A 233 2.49 -47.32 6.02
N TRP A 234 2.90 -46.92 4.81
CA TRP A 234 3.25 -45.54 4.48
C TRP A 234 2.13 -44.89 3.66
N ILE A 235 1.94 -43.59 3.88
CA ILE A 235 0.91 -42.80 3.22
C ILE A 235 1.60 -41.85 2.23
N ARG A 236 1.09 -41.78 1.00
CA ARG A 236 1.61 -40.86 -0.02
C ARG A 236 1.06 -39.45 0.19
N GLY A 237 1.88 -38.45 -0.11
CA GLY A 237 1.48 -37.05 -0.12
C GLY A 237 2.54 -36.13 -0.72
N ARG A 238 2.32 -34.83 -0.61
CA ARG A 238 3.22 -33.77 -1.12
C ARG A 238 3.67 -32.85 0.01
N LEU A 239 4.97 -32.58 0.06
CA LEU A 239 5.57 -31.68 1.05
C LEU A 239 5.25 -30.21 0.74
N VAL A 240 4.84 -29.46 1.75
CA VAL A 240 4.55 -28.02 1.66
C VAL A 240 5.36 -27.25 2.70
N LEU A 241 6.25 -26.39 2.22
CA LEU A 241 7.04 -25.48 3.03
C LEU A 241 6.36 -24.11 3.06
N THR A 242 6.11 -23.59 4.26
CA THR A 242 5.37 -22.32 4.47
C THR A 242 6.25 -21.17 4.98
N GLY A 243 7.56 -21.21 4.67
CA GLY A 243 8.53 -20.17 5.05
C GLY A 243 8.94 -20.21 6.52
N ASN A 244 9.65 -19.19 6.98
CA ASN A 244 10.09 -19.06 8.39
C ASN A 244 9.11 -18.21 9.20
N ALA A 245 8.90 -18.61 10.46
CA ALA A 245 8.25 -17.80 11.49
C ALA A 245 8.98 -18.02 12.83
N PRO A 246 8.89 -17.09 13.80
CA PRO A 246 9.50 -17.27 15.11
C PRO A 246 9.09 -18.62 15.72
N ASN A 247 10.07 -19.38 16.22
CA ASN A 247 9.89 -20.68 16.87
C ASN A 247 9.23 -21.76 16.00
N LYS A 248 9.17 -21.60 14.68
CA LYS A 248 8.59 -22.60 13.79
C LYS A 248 9.54 -23.79 13.62
N THR A 249 9.07 -24.97 14.02
CA THR A 249 9.82 -26.23 13.97
C THR A 249 9.21 -27.26 13.03
N ARG A 250 8.09 -26.97 12.38
CA ARG A 250 7.29 -27.94 11.61
C ARG A 250 6.84 -27.40 10.26
N GLU A 251 6.73 -28.28 9.28
CA GLU A 251 6.13 -28.06 7.96
C GLU A 251 4.97 -29.05 7.75
N PHE A 252 4.37 -29.05 6.56
CA PHE A 252 3.15 -29.82 6.28
C PHE A 252 3.37 -30.85 5.17
N VAL A 253 2.70 -31.98 5.27
CA VAL A 253 2.51 -32.91 4.16
C VAL A 253 1.02 -33.03 3.90
N PHE A 254 0.61 -32.72 2.68
CA PHE A 254 -0.76 -32.90 2.21
C PHE A 254 -0.84 -34.30 1.64
N LEU A 255 -1.64 -35.15 2.28
CA LEU A 255 -1.83 -36.52 1.84
C LEU A 255 -2.56 -36.54 0.50
N ASP A 256 -2.38 -37.62 -0.26
CA ASP A 256 -3.08 -37.77 -1.54
C ASP A 256 -4.60 -37.60 -1.36
N GLU A 257 -5.22 -37.02 -2.39
CA GLU A 257 -6.64 -36.67 -2.41
C GLU A 257 -7.46 -37.94 -2.27
N ASP A 258 -8.49 -37.90 -1.42
CA ASP A 258 -9.49 -38.95 -1.39
C ASP A 258 -10.38 -38.77 -2.63
N PRO A 259 -10.36 -39.72 -3.60
CA PRO A 259 -11.19 -39.61 -4.80
C PRO A 259 -12.70 -39.55 -4.50
N ALA A 260 -13.11 -39.98 -3.30
CA ALA A 260 -14.49 -39.93 -2.85
C ALA A 260 -14.89 -38.59 -2.20
N SER A 261 -13.93 -37.69 -1.92
CA SER A 261 -14.24 -36.39 -1.31
C SER A 261 -14.99 -35.50 -2.29
N SER A 262 -16.10 -34.89 -1.82
CA SER A 262 -16.77 -33.84 -2.57
C SER A 262 -15.83 -32.65 -2.76
N ARG A 263 -15.89 -32.05 -3.95
CA ARG A 263 -15.12 -30.85 -4.28
C ARG A 263 -15.85 -29.63 -3.79
N ILE A 264 -15.08 -28.66 -3.33
CA ILE A 264 -15.57 -27.37 -2.86
C ILE A 264 -15.40 -26.37 -3.98
N ARG A 265 -16.49 -25.79 -4.50
CA ARG A 265 -16.44 -24.73 -5.49
C ARG A 265 -15.75 -23.50 -4.91
N ILE A 266 -14.91 -22.83 -5.70
CA ILE A 266 -14.34 -21.54 -5.35
C ILE A 266 -15.16 -20.45 -6.05
N PRO A 267 -15.92 -19.62 -5.31
CA PRO A 267 -16.60 -18.46 -5.87
C PRO A 267 -15.60 -17.48 -6.51
N GLU A 268 -16.04 -16.78 -7.56
CA GLU A 268 -15.20 -15.82 -8.30
C GLU A 268 -14.64 -14.73 -7.39
N GLU A 269 -15.47 -14.15 -6.50
CA GLU A 269 -15.03 -13.14 -5.52
C GLU A 269 -13.88 -13.64 -4.62
N ILE A 270 -13.92 -14.91 -4.19
CA ILE A 270 -12.87 -15.49 -3.35
C ILE A 270 -11.59 -15.71 -4.16
N TRP A 271 -11.72 -16.08 -5.42
CA TRP A 271 -10.61 -16.26 -6.35
C TRP A 271 -9.92 -14.92 -6.67
N GLU A 272 -10.69 -13.89 -7.02
CA GLU A 272 -10.19 -12.55 -7.32
C GLU A 272 -9.50 -11.93 -6.10
N ARG A 273 -10.15 -11.96 -4.93
CA ARG A 273 -9.57 -11.47 -3.66
C ARG A 273 -8.21 -12.09 -3.35
N PHE A 274 -7.99 -13.38 -3.66
CA PHE A 274 -6.67 -13.97 -3.48
C PHE A 274 -5.62 -13.29 -4.37
N HIS A 275 -5.94 -13.10 -5.65
CA HIS A 275 -5.01 -12.59 -6.65
C HIS A 275 -4.78 -11.09 -6.57
N ASP A 276 -5.76 -10.33 -6.09
CA ASP A 276 -5.69 -8.87 -6.05
C ASP A 276 -5.14 -8.36 -4.71
N ASP A 277 -5.55 -8.98 -3.58
CA ASP A 277 -5.32 -8.38 -2.26
C ASP A 277 -4.45 -9.21 -1.29
N GLN A 278 -4.36 -10.54 -1.49
CA GLN A 278 -3.69 -11.42 -0.53
C GLN A 278 -2.21 -11.66 -0.83
N ILE A 279 -1.81 -11.59 -2.11
CA ILE A 279 -0.45 -11.90 -2.54
C ILE A 279 0.53 -10.90 -1.94
N THR A 280 1.49 -11.43 -1.19
CA THR A 280 2.59 -10.65 -0.61
C THR A 280 3.83 -10.69 -1.48
N GLN A 281 4.70 -9.67 -1.36
CA GLN A 281 6.04 -9.68 -2.00
C GLN A 281 6.88 -10.92 -1.64
N TRP A 282 6.66 -11.51 -0.46
CA TRP A 282 7.29 -12.79 -0.12
C TRP A 282 6.71 -13.94 -0.96
N GLN A 283 5.39 -14.00 -1.16
CA GLN A 283 4.76 -15.01 -2.01
C GLN A 283 5.13 -14.86 -3.49
N GLU A 284 5.26 -13.63 -4.01
CA GLU A 284 5.76 -13.40 -5.37
C GLU A 284 7.13 -14.03 -5.59
N ARG A 285 8.05 -13.86 -4.63
CA ARG A 285 9.39 -14.45 -4.67
C ARG A 285 9.40 -15.95 -4.40
N ALA A 286 8.58 -16.42 -3.46
CA ALA A 286 8.50 -17.83 -3.09
C ALA A 286 7.82 -18.69 -4.16
N PHE A 287 6.86 -18.12 -4.91
CA PHE A 287 6.05 -18.79 -5.92
C PHE A 287 6.14 -18.02 -7.26
N PRO A 288 7.31 -18.03 -7.93
CA PRO A 288 7.47 -17.33 -9.19
C PRO A 288 6.58 -17.95 -10.28
N ALA A 289 6.32 -17.19 -11.35
CA ALA A 289 5.38 -17.58 -12.41
C ALA A 289 5.69 -18.95 -13.06
N ASN A 290 6.97 -19.33 -13.06
CA ASN A 290 7.49 -20.55 -13.68
C ASN A 290 7.72 -21.72 -12.70
N LYS A 291 7.11 -21.70 -11.51
CA LYS A 291 7.20 -22.80 -10.54
C LYS A 291 5.80 -23.24 -10.05
N PRO A 292 5.50 -24.55 -10.02
CA PRO A 292 6.42 -25.67 -10.23
C PRO A 292 6.84 -25.91 -11.69
N ALA A 293 6.03 -25.48 -12.66
CA ALA A 293 6.31 -25.63 -14.10
C ALA A 293 6.28 -24.27 -14.81
N THR A 294 6.95 -24.16 -15.96
CA THR A 294 6.98 -22.95 -16.78
C THR A 294 5.56 -22.53 -17.17
N GLY A 295 5.21 -21.26 -16.96
CA GLY A 295 3.91 -20.70 -17.34
C GLY A 295 2.70 -21.22 -16.54
N CYS A 296 2.90 -21.97 -15.45
CA CYS A 296 1.77 -22.51 -14.68
C CYS A 296 0.93 -21.43 -13.97
N ARG A 297 1.52 -20.28 -13.64
CA ARG A 297 0.83 -19.15 -13.01
C ARG A 297 0.76 -17.97 -13.96
N ARG A 298 -0.36 -17.26 -13.93
CA ARG A 298 -0.55 -16.00 -14.68
C ARG A 298 0.33 -14.86 -14.16
N ILE A 299 0.52 -14.79 -12.85
CA ILE A 299 1.34 -13.79 -12.15
C ILE A 299 2.22 -14.48 -11.09
N ALA A 300 3.35 -13.87 -10.74
CA ALA A 300 4.14 -14.32 -9.60
C ALA A 300 3.27 -14.28 -8.31
N GLY A 301 3.37 -15.29 -7.46
CA GLY A 301 2.54 -15.43 -6.25
C GLY A 301 1.15 -16.03 -6.49
N GLY A 302 0.59 -15.91 -7.71
CA GLY A 302 -0.75 -16.37 -8.08
C GLY A 302 -0.94 -17.88 -8.00
N LEU A 303 -2.18 -18.37 -7.90
CA LEU A 303 -2.49 -19.80 -7.81
C LEU A 303 -2.43 -20.46 -9.20
N CYS A 304 -2.30 -21.80 -9.22
CA CYS A 304 -2.35 -22.59 -10.44
C CYS A 304 -3.06 -23.93 -10.17
N ASP A 305 -3.33 -24.70 -11.23
CA ASP A 305 -3.90 -26.04 -11.08
C ASP A 305 -2.95 -26.96 -10.32
N GLY A 306 -3.51 -27.82 -9.46
CA GLY A 306 -2.78 -28.75 -8.60
C GLY A 306 -2.11 -28.12 -7.38
N GLU A 307 -2.28 -26.81 -7.14
CA GLU A 307 -1.70 -26.10 -5.98
C GLU A 307 -2.24 -26.63 -4.65
N LEU A 308 -1.40 -26.62 -3.62
CA LEU A 308 -1.77 -27.02 -2.27
C LEU A 308 -2.17 -25.79 -1.47
N VAL A 309 -3.41 -25.77 -0.97
CA VAL A 309 -3.97 -24.64 -0.23
C VAL A 309 -4.63 -25.09 1.06
N PHE A 310 -4.54 -24.24 2.07
CA PHE A 310 -5.43 -24.31 3.22
C PHE A 310 -6.69 -23.51 2.93
N PHE A 311 -7.82 -23.91 3.50
CA PHE A 311 -9.09 -23.22 3.36
C PHE A 311 -9.96 -23.32 4.61
N LEU A 312 -10.98 -22.46 4.69
CA LEU A 312 -12.01 -22.45 5.73
C LEU A 312 -13.38 -22.53 5.08
N GLN A 313 -14.28 -23.29 5.69
CA GLN A 313 -15.70 -23.35 5.35
C GLN A 313 -16.55 -22.93 6.54
N ASP A 314 -17.74 -22.42 6.26
CA ASP A 314 -18.77 -22.13 7.24
C ASP A 314 -20.14 -22.26 6.56
N ASP A 315 -20.98 -23.16 7.05
CA ASP A 315 -22.31 -23.41 6.49
C ASP A 315 -23.21 -22.16 6.49
N SER A 316 -22.98 -21.21 7.40
CA SER A 316 -23.70 -19.92 7.42
C SER A 316 -23.36 -19.01 6.24
N GLN A 317 -22.31 -19.32 5.49
CA GLN A 317 -21.87 -18.57 4.30
C GLN A 317 -22.36 -19.20 3.00
N LYS A 318 -23.18 -20.25 3.08
CA LYS A 318 -23.75 -20.89 1.90
C LYS A 318 -24.74 -19.95 1.21
N THR A 319 -24.50 -19.74 -0.08
CA THR A 319 -25.37 -18.98 -0.98
C THR A 319 -25.48 -19.74 -2.31
N GLU A 320 -26.30 -19.25 -3.24
CA GLU A 320 -26.39 -19.81 -4.60
C GLU A 320 -25.03 -19.82 -5.30
N ASP A 321 -24.25 -18.74 -5.16
CA ASP A 321 -22.91 -18.60 -5.74
C ASP A 321 -21.79 -19.24 -4.91
N ASN A 322 -22.06 -19.59 -3.64
CA ASN A 322 -21.14 -20.24 -2.72
C ASN A 322 -21.79 -21.46 -2.03
N PRO A 323 -22.17 -22.52 -2.78
CA PRO A 323 -22.97 -23.62 -2.24
C PRO A 323 -22.22 -24.44 -1.17
N ASP A 324 -20.89 -24.40 -1.18
CA ASP A 324 -20.03 -25.13 -0.25
C ASP A 324 -19.62 -24.30 0.98
N GLY A 325 -20.10 -23.05 1.08
CA GLY A 325 -19.80 -22.17 2.21
C GLY A 325 -18.30 -21.86 2.35
N LEU A 326 -17.55 -21.80 1.25
CA LEU A 326 -16.14 -21.46 1.27
C LEU A 326 -15.98 -20.02 1.78
N VAL A 327 -15.08 -19.83 2.74
CA VAL A 327 -14.87 -18.54 3.41
C VAL A 327 -13.59 -17.87 2.92
N PHE A 328 -12.50 -18.64 2.96
CA PHE A 328 -11.16 -18.13 2.75
C PHE A 328 -10.25 -19.26 2.32
N LEU A 329 -9.21 -18.94 1.55
CA LEU A 329 -8.17 -19.87 1.16
C LEU A 329 -6.81 -19.16 1.13
N GLY A 330 -5.74 -19.92 1.33
CA GLY A 330 -4.38 -19.40 1.26
C GLY A 330 -3.31 -20.47 1.44
N ARG A 331 -2.04 -20.09 1.29
CA ARG A 331 -0.91 -21.04 1.24
C ARG A 331 -0.43 -21.54 2.62
N ALA A 332 -0.95 -20.98 3.71
CA ALA A 332 -0.55 -21.33 5.07
C ALA A 332 -1.75 -21.22 6.03
N GLN A 333 -1.80 -22.04 7.08
CA GLN A 333 -2.91 -22.06 8.06
C GLN A 333 -3.13 -20.70 8.76
N MET A 334 -2.07 -19.93 8.96
CA MET A 334 -2.16 -18.63 9.63
C MET A 334 -2.37 -17.52 8.60
N PHE A 335 -3.58 -17.47 8.05
CA PHE A 335 -3.99 -16.48 7.05
C PHE A 335 -3.78 -15.05 7.53
N ARG A 336 -3.63 -14.12 6.60
CA ARG A 336 -3.91 -12.70 6.86
C ARG A 336 -5.35 -12.49 6.44
N PHE A 337 -6.18 -11.96 7.33
CA PHE A 337 -7.57 -11.65 7.01
C PHE A 337 -7.72 -10.16 6.73
N PRO A 338 -8.63 -9.77 5.82
CA PRO A 338 -9.05 -8.39 5.75
C PRO A 338 -9.76 -8.02 7.06
N TYR A 339 -9.63 -6.76 7.48
CA TYR A 339 -10.56 -6.15 8.41
C TYR A 339 -11.97 -6.04 7.80
N ASP A 340 -12.94 -5.61 8.58
CA ASP A 340 -14.33 -5.55 8.13
C ASP A 340 -14.60 -4.32 7.26
N LEU A 341 -13.93 -3.20 7.58
CA LEU A 341 -14.12 -1.90 6.95
C LEU A 341 -12.83 -1.41 6.27
N SER A 342 -12.99 -0.77 5.11
CA SER A 342 -11.95 -0.02 4.42
C SER A 342 -11.80 1.40 4.99
N PRO A 343 -10.68 2.09 4.73
CA PRO A 343 -10.57 3.52 5.01
C PRO A 343 -11.68 4.35 4.37
N ALA A 344 -12.14 4.00 3.16
CA ALA A 344 -13.23 4.69 2.46
C ALA A 344 -14.58 4.53 3.18
N GLU A 345 -14.86 3.37 3.78
CA GLU A 345 -16.05 3.13 4.61
C GLU A 345 -16.02 3.89 5.94
N LEU A 346 -14.84 4.29 6.41
CA LEU A 346 -14.65 5.11 7.60
C LEU A 346 -14.63 6.63 7.31
N VAL A 347 -14.99 7.04 6.09
CA VAL A 347 -15.34 8.42 5.76
C VAL A 347 -16.85 8.59 5.99
N PRO A 348 -17.30 9.52 6.85
CA PRO A 348 -18.73 9.76 7.07
C PRO A 348 -19.51 10.03 5.77
N ASP A 349 -20.71 9.47 5.67
CA ASP A 349 -21.58 9.61 4.48
C ASP A 349 -21.78 11.05 3.99
N PRO A 350 -22.03 12.05 4.87
CA PRO A 350 -22.20 13.44 4.43
C PRO A 350 -20.96 14.05 3.78
N ILE A 351 -19.78 13.43 3.94
CA ILE A 351 -18.53 13.84 3.31
C ILE A 351 -18.27 12.98 2.07
N ARG A 352 -18.36 11.65 2.24
CA ARG A 352 -18.08 10.67 1.18
C ARG A 352 -18.96 10.89 -0.06
N ASN A 353 -20.25 11.15 0.17
CA ASN A 353 -21.25 11.30 -0.88
C ASN A 353 -21.64 12.77 -1.11
N ALA A 354 -20.83 13.72 -0.64
CA ALA A 354 -21.07 15.13 -0.92
C ALA A 354 -20.99 15.42 -2.43
N GLY A 355 -21.78 16.40 -2.87
CA GLY A 355 -21.78 16.89 -4.25
C GLY A 355 -20.45 17.51 -4.68
N LEU A 356 -20.45 18.23 -5.80
CA LEU A 356 -19.25 18.92 -6.29
C LEU A 356 -18.69 19.88 -5.23
N ASP A 357 -17.42 19.73 -4.86
CA ASP A 357 -16.75 20.65 -3.93
C ASP A 357 -15.87 21.68 -4.66
N LEU A 358 -15.43 22.71 -3.93
CA LEU A 358 -14.64 23.82 -4.48
C LEU A 358 -13.33 23.35 -5.13
N ALA A 359 -12.62 22.39 -4.51
CA ALA A 359 -11.35 21.91 -5.02
C ALA A 359 -11.53 21.09 -6.32
N GLU A 360 -12.55 20.24 -6.39
CA GLU A 360 -12.95 19.55 -7.62
C GLU A 360 -13.37 20.53 -8.72
N ALA A 361 -14.13 21.58 -8.38
CA ALA A 361 -14.56 22.60 -9.33
C ALA A 361 -13.40 23.42 -9.92
N MET A 362 -12.36 23.70 -9.13
CA MET A 362 -11.17 24.46 -9.56
C MET A 362 -10.15 23.57 -10.28
N PHE A 363 -9.76 22.45 -9.68
CA PHE A 363 -8.69 21.59 -10.16
C PHE A 363 -9.18 20.46 -11.08
N GLY A 364 -10.49 20.31 -11.24
CA GLY A 364 -11.11 19.23 -12.00
C GLY A 364 -11.19 17.92 -11.21
N ARG A 365 -11.99 17.00 -11.75
CA ARG A 365 -12.11 15.62 -11.25
C ARG A 365 -12.22 14.63 -12.40
N VAL A 366 -11.71 13.43 -12.19
CA VAL A 366 -11.90 12.30 -13.10
C VAL A 366 -13.06 11.47 -12.55
N GLY A 367 -14.13 11.32 -13.32
CA GLY A 367 -15.30 10.54 -12.92
C GLY A 367 -15.45 9.28 -13.78
N LYS A 368 -15.95 8.19 -13.18
CA LYS A 368 -16.69 7.16 -13.94
C LYS A 368 -18.06 7.74 -14.32
N ASP A 369 -18.65 7.28 -15.43
CA ASP A 369 -20.00 7.67 -15.92
C ASP A 369 -20.20 9.16 -16.28
N LYS A 370 -19.33 9.72 -17.13
CA LYS A 370 -19.46 11.08 -17.71
C LYS A 370 -19.50 12.25 -16.70
N LYS A 371 -19.12 12.04 -15.43
CA LYS A 371 -19.01 13.08 -14.39
C LYS A 371 -17.65 13.79 -14.32
N ALA A 372 -16.82 13.65 -15.35
CA ALA A 372 -15.51 14.28 -15.40
C ALA A 372 -15.65 15.81 -15.56
N ILE A 373 -14.83 16.56 -14.83
CA ILE A 373 -14.80 18.02 -14.88
C ILE A 373 -13.39 18.45 -15.24
N LYS A 374 -13.27 19.30 -16.26
CA LYS A 374 -11.99 19.89 -16.67
C LYS A 374 -11.57 20.93 -15.63
N GLY A 375 -10.32 20.85 -15.18
CA GLY A 375 -9.75 21.84 -14.28
C GLY A 375 -9.57 23.20 -14.96
N ARG A 376 -9.67 24.26 -14.18
CA ARG A 376 -9.51 25.67 -14.59
C ARG A 376 -8.26 26.33 -14.03
N VAL A 377 -7.42 25.58 -13.30
CA VAL A 377 -6.13 26.02 -12.76
C VAL A 377 -5.01 25.14 -13.32
N PHE A 378 -4.02 25.77 -13.95
CA PHE A 378 -2.96 25.12 -14.71
C PHE A 378 -1.60 25.54 -14.16
N PHE A 379 -0.77 24.57 -13.80
CA PHE A 379 0.56 24.80 -13.24
C PHE A 379 1.61 24.44 -14.29
N GLU A 380 2.47 25.39 -14.63
CA GLU A 380 3.68 25.13 -15.41
C GLU A 380 4.78 24.53 -14.53
N ASP A 381 5.76 23.89 -15.17
CA ASP A 381 6.99 23.51 -14.49
C ASP A 381 7.73 24.76 -14.02
N ALA A 382 8.14 24.79 -12.76
CA ALA A 382 8.99 25.87 -12.27
C ALA A 382 10.46 25.51 -12.53
N VAL A 383 11.16 26.30 -13.34
CA VAL A 383 12.52 26.02 -13.79
C VAL A 383 13.52 26.86 -13.01
N ALA A 384 14.66 26.28 -12.62
CA ALA A 384 15.71 27.01 -11.95
C ALA A 384 16.20 28.19 -12.80
N SER A 385 16.25 29.39 -12.21
CA SER A 385 16.65 30.64 -12.88
C SER A 385 18.11 30.62 -13.34
N ASP A 386 18.91 29.71 -12.79
CA ASP A 386 20.33 29.55 -13.04
C ASP A 386 20.67 28.06 -12.89
N GLY A 387 21.24 27.40 -13.90
CA GLY A 387 21.16 25.92 -13.99
C GLY A 387 22.33 25.21 -14.67
N GLY A 388 22.94 24.30 -13.92
CA GLY A 388 23.95 23.30 -14.31
C GLY A 388 24.29 22.39 -13.10
N PRO A 389 25.13 21.36 -13.25
CA PRO A 389 25.43 20.37 -12.19
C PRO A 389 25.92 20.96 -10.85
N ARG A 390 26.45 22.19 -10.85
CA ARG A 390 26.94 22.91 -9.65
C ARG A 390 25.85 23.20 -8.62
N ARG A 391 24.57 23.14 -9.01
CA ARG A 391 23.39 23.35 -8.14
C ARG A 391 22.86 22.06 -7.51
N LEU A 392 23.51 20.93 -7.75
CA LEU A 392 23.17 19.65 -7.14
C LEU A 392 24.13 19.32 -6.01
N GLU A 393 23.59 18.71 -4.96
CA GLU A 393 24.35 18.06 -3.90
C GLU A 393 25.05 16.80 -4.43
N GLU A 394 25.86 16.18 -3.58
CA GLU A 394 26.39 14.85 -3.83
C GLU A 394 25.28 13.79 -3.81
N VAL A 395 25.53 12.67 -4.47
CA VAL A 395 24.62 11.52 -4.41
C VAL A 395 24.69 10.95 -3.01
N ILE A 396 23.53 10.72 -2.38
CA ILE A 396 23.45 10.08 -1.09
C ILE A 396 22.46 8.91 -1.08
N VAL A 397 22.76 7.91 -0.23
CA VAL A 397 21.81 6.93 0.28
C VAL A 397 21.14 7.53 1.54
N PRO A 398 19.85 7.88 1.50
CA PRO A 398 19.12 8.26 2.70
C PRO A 398 18.71 7.03 3.51
N ARG A 399 18.36 7.24 4.79
CA ARG A 399 17.79 6.18 5.65
C ARG A 399 16.48 5.63 5.06
N VAL A 400 16.17 4.37 5.32
CA VAL A 400 14.91 3.75 4.88
C VAL A 400 13.73 4.40 5.59
N LEU A 401 12.87 5.05 4.81
CA LEU A 401 11.63 5.66 5.29
C LEU A 401 10.47 4.71 5.00
N SER A 402 10.33 3.66 5.82
CA SER A 402 9.20 2.74 5.71
C SER A 402 7.89 3.46 6.02
N SER A 403 6.86 3.24 5.19
CA SER A 403 5.51 3.68 5.52
C SER A 403 4.97 2.81 6.68
N PRO A 404 4.34 3.41 7.71
CA PRO A 404 3.68 2.62 8.75
C PRO A 404 2.67 1.68 8.12
N LYS A 405 2.72 0.41 8.52
CA LYS A 405 1.80 -0.62 8.00
C LYS A 405 0.37 -0.22 8.34
N VAL A 406 -0.58 -0.64 7.50
CA VAL A 406 -2.00 -0.33 7.74
C VAL A 406 -2.53 -0.97 9.03
N THR A 407 -1.83 -1.97 9.55
CA THR A 407 -2.03 -2.54 10.90
C THR A 407 -1.69 -1.58 12.04
N THR A 408 -1.08 -0.42 11.77
CA THR A 408 -0.89 0.69 12.72
C THR A 408 -2.11 1.61 12.71
N PHE A 409 -3.31 1.02 12.83
CA PHE A 409 -4.60 1.72 12.76
C PHE A 409 -4.69 2.86 13.77
N GLN A 410 -4.02 2.75 14.93
CA GLN A 410 -3.98 3.79 15.96
C GLN A 410 -3.39 5.12 15.50
N HIS A 411 -2.59 5.11 14.42
CA HIS A 411 -2.07 6.35 13.81
C HIS A 411 -3.03 6.95 12.79
N TYR A 412 -3.86 6.14 12.13
CA TYR A 412 -4.65 6.54 10.96
C TYR A 412 -6.14 6.75 11.27
N LEU A 413 -6.64 6.14 12.35
CA LEU A 413 -8.00 6.26 12.82
C LEU A 413 -8.11 7.19 14.02
N THR A 414 -9.27 7.82 14.21
CA THR A 414 -9.56 8.63 15.38
C THR A 414 -9.64 7.75 16.62
N GLN A 415 -8.87 8.10 17.65
CA GLN A 415 -8.77 7.34 18.90
C GLN A 415 -9.22 8.22 20.06
N ASP A 416 -9.75 7.62 21.13
CA ASP A 416 -9.91 8.30 22.41
C ASP A 416 -8.75 7.92 23.33
N GLY A 417 -7.77 8.81 23.45
CA GLY A 417 -6.58 8.61 24.27
C GLY A 417 -6.84 8.45 25.78
N THR A 418 -8.07 8.67 26.25
CA THR A 418 -8.46 8.36 27.63
C THR A 418 -8.73 6.87 27.86
N LYS A 419 -9.03 6.11 26.80
CA LYS A 419 -9.41 4.68 26.88
C LYS A 419 -8.20 3.76 26.97
N GLY A 420 -8.39 2.53 27.46
CA GLY A 420 -7.38 1.47 27.57
C GLY A 420 -6.79 1.00 26.22
N LYS A 421 -5.72 0.17 26.25
CA LYS A 421 -5.17 -0.42 25.02
C LYS A 421 -6.19 -1.34 24.32
N ASP A 422 -7.01 -2.02 25.12
CA ASP A 422 -7.98 -3.01 24.67
C ASP A 422 -9.26 -2.37 24.10
N GLU A 423 -9.35 -1.05 24.19
CA GLU A 423 -10.45 -0.22 23.70
C GLU A 423 -10.05 0.69 22.53
N LEU A 424 -8.83 0.52 21.99
CA LEU A 424 -8.41 1.23 20.79
C LEU A 424 -9.33 0.84 19.63
N THR A 425 -9.87 1.82 18.93
CA THR A 425 -10.74 1.60 17.77
C THR A 425 -9.93 1.18 16.56
N THR A 426 -10.50 0.32 15.72
CA THR A 426 -9.86 -0.35 14.59
C THR A 426 -10.75 -0.27 13.35
N TYR A 427 -10.41 -1.02 12.31
CA TYR A 427 -11.24 -1.22 11.12
C TYR A 427 -12.29 -2.34 11.30
N LEU A 428 -12.55 -2.79 12.53
CA LEU A 428 -13.58 -3.79 12.84
C LEU A 428 -14.97 -3.15 12.90
N THR A 429 -15.99 -3.88 12.46
CA THR A 429 -17.38 -3.42 12.54
C THR A 429 -17.78 -3.21 14.01
N GLY A 430 -18.51 -2.13 14.28
CA GLY A 430 -18.97 -1.76 15.63
C GLY A 430 -18.06 -0.75 16.34
N ASP A 431 -16.81 -0.60 15.91
CA ASP A 431 -15.93 0.46 16.42
C ASP A 431 -16.42 1.84 15.94
N GLN A 432 -16.63 2.75 16.88
CA GLN A 432 -17.05 4.13 16.60
C GLN A 432 -15.81 5.00 16.29
N THR A 433 -15.41 5.05 15.02
CA THR A 433 -14.22 5.78 14.57
C THR A 433 -14.35 6.28 13.13
N THR A 434 -13.38 7.08 12.70
CA THR A 434 -13.25 7.62 11.33
C THR A 434 -11.77 7.71 10.96
N ILE A 435 -11.48 7.87 9.67
CA ILE A 435 -10.12 8.27 9.28
C ILE A 435 -9.78 9.66 9.85
N ARG A 436 -8.51 9.89 10.17
CA ARG A 436 -8.07 11.14 10.82
C ARG A 436 -8.05 12.36 9.90
N GLY A 437 -8.17 12.20 8.58
CA GLY A 437 -8.19 13.30 7.61
C GLY A 437 -6.90 13.46 6.80
N HIS A 438 -6.54 14.70 6.43
CA HIS A 438 -5.41 14.98 5.54
C HIS A 438 -4.08 14.83 6.29
N LYS A 439 -3.28 13.83 5.90
CA LYS A 439 -1.98 13.54 6.51
C LYS A 439 -0.92 14.55 6.04
N LEU A 440 -0.39 15.34 6.96
CA LEU A 440 0.70 16.30 6.72
C LEU A 440 1.94 15.94 7.54
N TYR A 441 3.10 15.95 6.90
CA TYR A 441 4.36 15.66 7.56
C TYR A 441 5.04 16.95 8.03
N TRP A 442 5.54 16.94 9.26
CA TRP A 442 6.29 18.07 9.81
C TRP A 442 7.67 18.14 9.17
N HIS A 443 8.11 19.34 8.78
CA HIS A 443 9.48 19.52 8.29
C HIS A 443 10.45 19.36 9.47
N ARG A 444 11.46 18.50 9.31
CA ARG A 444 12.56 18.36 10.28
C ARG A 444 13.85 18.65 9.55
N TRP A 445 14.51 19.72 9.95
CA TRP A 445 15.77 20.14 9.40
C TRP A 445 16.60 20.82 10.47
N ASP A 446 17.82 20.32 10.66
CA ASP A 446 18.84 20.95 11.49
C ASP A 446 19.95 21.47 10.57
N SER A 447 20.10 22.79 10.48
CA SER A 447 21.10 23.43 9.62
C SER A 447 22.54 23.05 9.99
N ASN A 448 22.82 22.65 11.23
CA ASN A 448 24.15 22.19 11.64
C ASN A 448 24.45 20.77 11.12
N GLN A 449 23.44 19.91 11.05
CA GLN A 449 23.58 18.54 10.55
C GLN A 449 23.45 18.46 9.04
N GLY A 450 22.64 19.35 8.43
CA GLY A 450 22.36 19.36 7.01
C GLY A 450 21.91 17.99 6.49
N LEU A 451 22.45 17.57 5.34
CA LEU A 451 22.13 16.27 4.75
C LEU A 451 22.57 15.06 5.59
N ALA A 452 23.51 15.22 6.53
CA ALA A 452 23.92 14.13 7.42
C ALA A 452 22.75 13.62 8.29
N GLN A 453 21.75 14.46 8.55
CA GLN A 453 20.54 14.08 9.28
C GLN A 453 19.73 12.98 8.57
N VAL A 454 19.69 13.02 7.25
CA VAL A 454 18.88 12.11 6.43
C VAL A 454 19.69 10.97 5.80
N LYS A 455 21.02 11.14 5.73
CA LYS A 455 21.97 10.15 5.21
C LYS A 455 21.96 8.89 6.07
N GLU A 456 22.06 7.73 5.43
CA GLU A 456 22.41 6.48 6.13
C GLU A 456 23.79 6.66 6.77
N SER A 457 23.95 6.29 8.04
CA SER A 457 25.14 6.63 8.84
C SER A 457 26.15 5.51 9.02
N GLN A 458 25.77 4.24 8.83
CA GLN A 458 26.61 3.07 9.13
C GLN A 458 27.20 2.38 7.90
N GLN A 459 26.43 2.28 6.81
CA GLN A 459 26.72 1.47 5.63
C GLN A 459 26.64 2.26 4.33
N HIS A 460 26.64 3.60 4.43
CA HIS A 460 26.43 4.48 3.30
C HIS A 460 27.29 4.16 2.07
N GLU A 461 28.60 4.04 2.24
CA GLU A 461 29.54 3.84 1.12
C GLU A 461 29.31 2.49 0.44
N GLN A 462 29.16 1.42 1.23
CA GLN A 462 28.86 0.08 0.75
C GLN A 462 27.50 0.01 0.02
N LEU A 463 26.47 0.67 0.56
CA LEU A 463 25.16 0.75 -0.07
C LEU A 463 25.19 1.58 -1.34
N LEU A 464 25.93 2.70 -1.35
CA LEU A 464 26.09 3.52 -2.55
C LEU A 464 26.77 2.74 -3.66
N GLU A 465 27.80 1.96 -3.35
CA GLU A 465 28.47 1.06 -4.29
C GLU A 465 27.51 -0.01 -4.84
N ASP A 466 26.76 -0.72 -3.98
CA ASP A 466 25.80 -1.74 -4.39
C ASP A 466 24.67 -1.15 -5.27
N LEU A 467 24.05 -0.05 -4.82
CA LEU A 467 22.95 0.62 -5.53
C LEU A 467 23.37 1.26 -6.84
N SER A 468 24.66 1.58 -7.01
CA SER A 468 25.22 2.10 -8.27
C SER A 468 25.66 0.98 -9.22
N SER A 469 25.62 -0.27 -8.79
CA SER A 469 26.01 -1.43 -9.61
C SER A 469 24.93 -1.80 -10.65
N GLN A 470 25.27 -2.68 -11.60
CA GLN A 470 24.30 -3.15 -12.60
C GLN A 470 23.19 -4.03 -12.01
N ASN A 471 23.47 -4.74 -10.91
CA ASN A 471 22.55 -5.69 -10.29
C ASN A 471 22.55 -5.50 -8.77
N PRO A 472 21.95 -4.40 -8.28
CA PRO A 472 21.94 -4.09 -6.84
C PRO A 472 21.25 -5.21 -6.05
N ARG A 473 21.87 -5.64 -4.96
CA ARG A 473 21.32 -6.67 -4.07
C ARG A 473 20.33 -6.08 -3.08
N ASP A 474 20.55 -4.85 -2.65
CA ASP A 474 19.64 -4.13 -1.78
C ASP A 474 18.35 -3.77 -2.51
N SER A 475 17.22 -4.11 -1.89
CA SER A 475 15.87 -3.89 -2.44
C SER A 475 15.05 -2.83 -1.69
N GLN A 476 15.65 -2.10 -0.75
CA GLN A 476 14.94 -1.21 0.18
C GLN A 476 15.42 0.24 0.13
N HIS A 477 16.72 0.45 0.02
CA HIS A 477 17.37 1.75 0.03
C HIS A 477 17.31 2.42 -1.34
N THR A 478 17.26 3.74 -1.37
CA THR A 478 17.29 4.52 -2.62
C THR A 478 18.57 5.33 -2.70
N ILE A 479 18.93 5.80 -3.89
CA ILE A 479 19.89 6.90 -4.04
C ILE A 479 19.18 8.14 -4.57
N ILE A 480 19.64 9.30 -4.09
CA ILE A 480 19.10 10.61 -4.45
C ILE A 480 20.25 11.60 -4.64
N ARG A 481 20.06 12.56 -5.53
CA ARG A 481 20.94 13.71 -5.71
C ARG A 481 20.12 15.00 -5.58
N PRO A 482 19.97 15.53 -4.35
CA PRO A 482 19.14 16.71 -4.11
C PRO A 482 19.64 17.95 -4.84
N VAL A 483 18.73 18.85 -5.16
CA VAL A 483 19.05 20.24 -5.50
C VAL A 483 19.44 20.96 -4.21
N LYS A 484 20.51 21.77 -4.26
CA LYS A 484 20.99 22.57 -3.13
C LYS A 484 19.93 23.54 -2.62
N ALA A 485 20.04 23.92 -1.34
CA ALA A 485 19.30 25.07 -0.81
C ALA A 485 19.73 26.39 -1.49
N GLY A 486 18.86 27.39 -1.45
CA GLY A 486 19.07 28.72 -2.02
C GLY A 486 18.82 28.82 -3.53
N VAL A 487 18.48 27.71 -4.21
CA VAL A 487 18.11 27.72 -5.62
C VAL A 487 16.74 28.35 -5.81
N ILE A 488 16.65 29.25 -6.79
CA ILE A 488 15.44 29.99 -7.16
C ILE A 488 14.85 29.37 -8.43
N PHE A 489 13.59 28.95 -8.34
CA PHE A 489 12.79 28.45 -9.44
C PHE A 489 11.73 29.47 -9.83
N LYS A 490 11.49 29.63 -11.13
CA LYS A 490 10.44 30.50 -11.67
C LYS A 490 9.44 29.67 -12.45
N GLY A 491 8.17 29.90 -12.21
CA GLY A 491 7.08 29.22 -12.89
C GLY A 491 5.82 30.07 -12.89
N ARG A 492 4.78 29.58 -13.54
CA ARG A 492 3.53 30.31 -13.71
C ARG A 492 2.33 29.43 -13.44
N ILE A 493 1.33 30.00 -12.79
CA ILE A 493 -0.01 29.41 -12.65
C ILE A 493 -0.94 30.20 -13.57
N ARG A 494 -1.63 29.52 -14.49
CA ARG A 494 -2.68 30.11 -15.32
C ARG A 494 -4.04 29.67 -14.81
N PHE A 495 -5.04 30.54 -14.90
CA PHE A 495 -6.39 30.21 -14.48
C PHE A 495 -7.47 30.91 -15.30
N GLU A 496 -8.64 30.30 -15.37
CA GLU A 496 -9.78 30.78 -16.16
C GLU A 496 -11.05 30.76 -15.31
N ASN A 497 -11.87 31.82 -15.42
CA ASN A 497 -13.18 31.93 -14.79
C ASN A 497 -13.22 31.60 -13.29
N LEU A 498 -12.20 31.93 -12.50
CA LEU A 498 -12.24 31.77 -11.05
C LEU A 498 -13.11 32.85 -10.42
N THR A 499 -14.06 32.47 -9.58
CA THR A 499 -14.78 33.44 -8.74
C THR A 499 -13.85 34.07 -7.70
N ASP A 500 -14.25 35.16 -7.05
CA ASP A 500 -13.44 35.78 -5.98
C ASP A 500 -13.16 34.80 -4.83
N LEU A 501 -14.13 33.95 -4.51
CA LEU A 501 -13.96 32.87 -3.52
C LEU A 501 -12.88 31.88 -3.95
N GLU A 502 -12.91 31.43 -5.21
CA GLU A 502 -11.96 30.47 -5.76
C GLU A 502 -10.54 31.06 -5.88
N LEU A 503 -10.44 32.30 -6.38
CA LEU A 503 -9.17 33.01 -6.46
C LEU A 503 -8.60 33.28 -5.07
N GLY A 504 -9.44 33.67 -4.11
CA GLY A 504 -9.06 33.84 -2.70
C GLY A 504 -8.53 32.56 -2.07
N ALA A 505 -9.16 31.41 -2.35
CA ALA A 505 -8.68 30.10 -1.89
C ALA A 505 -7.32 29.73 -2.51
N LEU A 506 -7.13 29.97 -3.82
CA LEU A 506 -5.86 29.74 -4.51
C LEU A 506 -4.74 30.61 -3.93
N LEU A 507 -4.99 31.91 -3.77
CA LEU A 507 -4.01 32.85 -3.23
C LEU A 507 -3.65 32.53 -1.78
N SER A 508 -4.64 32.17 -0.95
CA SER A 508 -4.43 31.75 0.44
C SER A 508 -3.60 30.47 0.54
N ALA A 509 -3.78 29.53 -0.40
CA ALA A 509 -2.98 28.32 -0.46
C ALA A 509 -1.53 28.58 -0.94
N LEU A 510 -1.28 29.66 -1.68
CA LEU A 510 0.06 30.03 -2.16
C LEU A 510 0.82 30.89 -1.14
N GLN A 511 0.17 31.92 -0.60
CA GLN A 511 0.76 32.89 0.32
C GLN A 511 0.54 32.47 1.78
N LEU A 512 1.51 31.73 2.32
CA LEU A 512 1.48 31.33 3.73
C LEU A 512 1.77 32.51 4.67
N PRO A 513 1.34 32.43 5.96
CA PRO A 513 1.73 33.40 6.98
C PRO A 513 3.25 33.52 7.14
N GLU A 514 3.71 34.63 7.71
CA GLU A 514 5.12 34.85 8.01
C GLU A 514 5.71 33.72 8.88
N GLY A 515 6.94 33.30 8.57
CA GLY A 515 7.61 32.20 9.25
C GLY A 515 7.19 30.79 8.79
N CYS A 516 6.18 30.67 7.92
CA CYS A 516 5.77 29.40 7.33
C CYS A 516 6.40 29.19 5.94
N ALA A 517 6.62 27.93 5.58
CA ALA A 517 7.12 27.55 4.26
C ALA A 517 6.39 26.32 3.73
N HIS A 518 6.24 26.25 2.41
CA HIS A 518 5.70 25.08 1.74
C HIS A 518 6.64 23.90 1.83
N ARG A 519 6.09 22.72 2.11
CA ARG A 519 6.83 21.47 2.06
C ARG A 519 6.63 20.82 0.70
N LEU A 520 7.73 20.56 0.02
CA LEU A 520 7.74 19.92 -1.29
C LEU A 520 8.86 18.90 -1.41
N GLY A 521 8.65 17.88 -2.25
CA GLY A 521 9.65 16.86 -2.53
C GLY A 521 9.46 15.54 -1.78
N MET A 522 10.34 14.59 -2.07
CA MET A 522 10.24 13.20 -1.61
C MET A 522 10.92 12.95 -0.26
N GLY A 523 11.56 13.96 0.33
CA GLY A 523 12.14 13.86 1.67
C GLY A 523 11.06 13.70 2.74
N LYS A 524 10.93 12.50 3.31
CA LYS A 524 10.14 12.27 4.54
C LYS A 524 11.08 12.29 5.77
N PRO A 525 10.67 12.89 6.89
CA PRO A 525 11.45 12.91 8.12
C PRO A 525 11.54 11.55 8.81
#